data_AF-A0A5E8BKU6-F1
#
_entry.id   AF-A0A5E8BKU6-F1
#
_cell.length_a   1.000
_cell.length_b   1.000
_cell.length_c   1.000
_cell.angle_alpha   90.00
_cell.angle_beta   90.00
_cell.angle_gamma   90.00
#
_symmetry.space_group_name_H-M   'P 1'
#
loop_
_entity.id
_entity.type
_entity.pdbx_description
1 polymer ?
#
loop_
_entity_poly.entity_id
_entity_poly.type
_entity_poly.pdbx_seq_one_letter_code
_entity_poly.pdbx_strand_id
1 'polypeptide(L)'
;MLLRSSHAVRPALTRFTFSGVVSCRHFTASSVATNLDQSTLPPPPPPPPPAPPFRGFTKLNHRSLFAIGGPDSSKFLNGIVTNKIVDPEEAEFDDTEPIFAAFLNSKGRMLAESFIYPIHSNTHLRELLTPLLPQIKSHGKIVEDNEAEYLVDCDTEMAKQLFTNLKLYKLRSQVSVAQVPATTISQWAVWDDTSVAEVFPLEDARNLALYNPSTHHQAGSFPDVRSPGFGLRLLLPGDLTPLDVLSESFVNAGTAVEGGADVPELKLQQTTLSSYHIRRILFGIPEGAAELTPARALPLESCIDYMQGVNFNKGCYVGQELTIRSHHHGVVRKRIIPVVLYSPSKSLAEQQQEEEEEVDLAYDPDSPISKVVDTSQCLIGGNIIDVKPAPSPEESSDATAAGATGGDSADAPPSPFSGASPFGPRKPRRTASRKTGASGEAGSNGDDGLVARSRPVGSIISAVGNIGLALVRLEQFGAPDAKLAVSVLDPVTHEARYIRVRGFQPFWWPQE
;
A
#
# COMPACT_ATOMS: atom_id res chain seq x y z
N MET A 1 13.27 -12.02 13.40
CA MET A 1 12.37 -13.03 13.99
C MET A 1 11.11 -12.33 14.45
N LEU A 2 10.18 -12.14 13.52
CA LEU A 2 8.81 -11.71 13.82
C LEU A 2 8.20 -12.80 14.70
N LEU A 3 7.71 -12.44 15.88
CA LEU A 3 7.24 -13.43 16.85
C LEU A 3 6.06 -14.21 16.28
N ARG A 4 6.20 -15.53 16.42
CA ARG A 4 5.21 -16.55 16.10
C ARG A 4 3.95 -16.33 16.94
N SER A 5 2.86 -15.90 16.31
CA SER A 5 1.54 -16.47 16.57
C SER A 5 1.15 -17.24 15.32
N SER A 6 1.28 -18.56 15.39
CA SER A 6 0.84 -19.48 14.36
C SER A 6 -0.68 -19.55 14.37
N HIS A 7 -1.35 -18.52 13.88
CA HIS A 7 -2.73 -18.59 13.39
C HIS A 7 -2.73 -17.98 12.00
N ALA A 8 -2.84 -18.83 10.99
CA ALA A 8 -3.26 -18.39 9.67
C ALA A 8 -4.62 -17.72 9.86
N VAL A 9 -4.67 -16.39 9.79
CA VAL A 9 -5.91 -15.63 9.88
C VAL A 9 -6.68 -15.88 8.59
N ARG A 10 -7.41 -17.00 8.59
CA ARG A 10 -8.61 -17.19 7.78
C ARG A 10 -9.62 -16.12 8.22
N PRO A 11 -10.48 -15.59 7.33
CA PRO A 11 -11.57 -14.73 7.78
C PRO A 11 -12.45 -15.54 8.73
N ALA A 12 -12.38 -15.24 10.02
CA ALA A 12 -13.18 -15.90 11.03
C ALA A 12 -14.64 -15.41 10.90
N LEU A 13 -15.53 -16.35 10.58
CA LEU A 13 -16.96 -16.23 10.83
C LEU A 13 -17.17 -16.08 12.33
N THR A 14 -17.53 -14.88 12.81
CA THR A 14 -17.98 -14.71 14.20
C THR A 14 -19.20 -13.81 14.26
N ARG A 15 -20.37 -14.44 14.43
CA ARG A 15 -21.64 -13.78 14.80
C ARG A 15 -21.58 -13.43 16.28
N PHE A 16 -21.84 -12.18 16.64
CA PHE A 16 -22.32 -11.82 17.97
C PHE A 16 -23.69 -11.14 17.85
N THR A 17 -24.73 -11.87 18.24
CA THR A 17 -26.05 -11.32 18.55
C THR A 17 -26.08 -10.97 20.03
N PHE A 18 -26.26 -9.69 20.37
CA PHE A 18 -26.64 -9.29 21.73
C PHE A 18 -28.08 -8.75 21.70
N SER A 19 -29.00 -9.56 22.25
CA SER A 19 -30.32 -9.11 22.71
C SER A 19 -30.17 -8.69 24.16
N GLY A 20 -30.45 -7.42 24.46
CA GLY A 20 -30.36 -6.87 25.81
C GLY A 20 -31.11 -5.56 25.92
N VAL A 21 -32.41 -5.64 26.22
CA VAL A 21 -33.22 -4.47 26.57
C VAL A 21 -32.82 -4.02 27.97
N VAL A 22 -32.15 -2.87 28.08
CA VAL A 22 -31.91 -2.19 29.36
C VAL A 22 -32.67 -0.86 29.35
N SER A 23 -33.67 -0.77 30.24
CA SER A 23 -34.46 0.43 30.50
C SER A 23 -33.62 1.47 31.24
N CYS A 24 -33.37 2.62 30.60
CA CYS A 24 -32.69 3.75 31.23
C CYS A 24 -33.70 4.73 31.85
N ARG A 25 -33.59 4.91 33.17
CA ARG A 25 -34.31 5.93 33.95
C ARG A 25 -33.76 7.33 33.62
N HIS A 26 -34.66 8.28 33.41
CA HIS A 26 -34.35 9.69 33.17
C HIS A 26 -33.64 10.31 34.40
N PHE A 27 -32.47 10.89 34.19
CA PHE A 27 -31.85 11.86 35.08
C PHE A 27 -31.77 13.20 34.34
N THR A 28 -32.56 14.18 34.76
CA THR A 28 -32.51 15.55 34.23
C THR A 28 -31.44 16.35 34.95
N ALA A 29 -30.29 16.55 34.30
CA ALA A 29 -29.30 17.54 34.72
C ALA A 29 -29.44 18.78 33.82
N SER A 30 -29.88 19.88 34.42
CA SER A 30 -29.94 21.21 33.80
C SER A 30 -28.51 21.70 33.55
N SER A 31 -28.11 21.89 32.29
CA SER A 31 -26.84 22.52 31.93
C SER A 31 -27.11 23.90 31.34
N VAL A 32 -26.41 24.89 31.88
CA VAL A 32 -26.38 26.27 31.40
C VAL A 32 -25.69 26.27 30.04
N ALA A 33 -26.47 26.55 28.99
CA ALA A 33 -25.96 26.66 27.62
C ALA A 33 -25.11 27.92 27.48
N THR A 34 -23.79 27.78 27.47
CA THR A 34 -22.91 28.77 26.85
C THR A 34 -23.05 28.63 25.34
N ASN A 35 -23.67 29.62 24.70
CA ASN A 35 -23.73 29.77 23.25
C ASN A 35 -22.29 29.89 22.69
N LEU A 36 -21.68 28.75 22.35
CA LEU A 36 -20.57 28.71 21.41
C LEU A 36 -21.17 28.79 20.01
N ASP A 37 -20.75 29.80 19.27
CA ASP A 37 -21.11 30.06 17.88
C ASP A 37 -20.75 28.83 17.02
N GLN A 38 -21.77 28.02 16.67
CA GLN A 38 -21.63 26.79 15.86
C GLN A 38 -21.16 27.07 14.42
N SER A 39 -20.98 28.33 14.03
CA SER A 39 -20.53 28.73 12.69
C SER A 39 -19.04 28.50 12.40
N THR A 40 -18.26 28.02 13.39
CA THR A 40 -16.79 27.87 13.28
C THR A 40 -16.27 26.43 13.39
N LEU A 41 -17.14 25.43 13.58
CA LEU A 41 -16.69 24.04 13.66
C LEU A 41 -16.38 23.50 12.25
N PRO A 42 -15.22 22.85 12.03
CA PRO A 42 -14.95 22.18 10.76
C PRO A 42 -16.05 21.14 10.49
N PRO A 43 -16.45 20.94 9.23
CA PRO A 43 -17.45 19.94 8.89
C PRO A 43 -16.99 18.57 9.40
N PRO A 44 -17.90 17.72 9.91
CA PRO A 44 -17.55 16.37 10.31
C PRO A 44 -16.93 15.62 9.12
N PRO A 45 -15.98 14.69 9.37
CA PRO A 45 -15.42 13.88 8.31
C PRO A 45 -16.53 13.12 7.57
N PRO A 46 -16.39 12.91 6.25
CA PRO A 46 -17.36 12.13 5.50
C PRO A 46 -17.48 10.71 6.10
N PRO A 47 -18.67 10.11 6.10
CA PRO A 47 -18.82 8.73 6.59
C PRO A 47 -17.95 7.80 5.74
N PRO A 48 -17.23 6.86 6.37
CA PRO A 48 -16.39 5.94 5.63
C PRO A 48 -17.24 4.99 4.77
N PRO A 49 -16.69 4.41 3.68
CA PRO A 49 -17.40 3.47 2.83
C PRO A 49 -17.86 2.22 3.60
N PRO A 50 -18.93 1.53 3.17
CA PRO A 50 -19.33 0.27 3.77
C PRO A 50 -18.25 -0.82 3.58
N ALA A 51 -18.24 -1.82 4.46
CA ALA A 51 -17.35 -2.96 4.33
C ALA A 51 -17.60 -3.72 3.00
N PRO A 52 -16.55 -4.25 2.34
CA PRO A 52 -16.72 -5.05 1.13
C PRO A 52 -17.56 -6.31 1.43
N PRO A 53 -18.48 -6.71 0.54
CA PRO A 53 -19.15 -7.99 0.66
C PRO A 53 -18.17 -9.13 0.36
N PHE A 54 -18.43 -10.32 0.91
CA PHE A 54 -17.65 -11.53 0.62
C PHE A 54 -17.64 -11.91 -0.86
N ARG A 55 -18.73 -11.62 -1.59
CA ARG A 55 -18.86 -11.89 -3.03
C ARG A 55 -19.21 -10.60 -3.73
N GLY A 56 -18.33 -10.12 -4.60
CA GLY A 56 -18.53 -8.83 -5.24
C GLY A 56 -17.81 -8.65 -6.56
N PHE A 57 -18.23 -7.63 -7.29
CA PHE A 57 -17.54 -7.14 -8.46
C PHE A 57 -17.59 -5.63 -8.55
N THR A 58 -16.61 -5.02 -9.21
CA THR A 58 -16.61 -3.59 -9.50
C THR A 58 -15.88 -3.25 -10.79
N LYS A 59 -16.29 -2.16 -11.44
CA LYS A 59 -15.65 -1.65 -12.66
C LYS A 59 -14.39 -0.86 -12.27
N LEU A 60 -13.26 -1.20 -12.87
CA LEU A 60 -11.96 -0.58 -12.58
C LEU A 60 -11.77 0.70 -13.41
N ASN A 61 -12.58 1.73 -13.14
CA ASN A 61 -12.54 2.98 -13.93
C ASN A 61 -11.28 3.85 -13.70
N HIS A 62 -10.49 3.54 -12.67
CA HIS A 62 -9.19 4.14 -12.41
C HIS A 62 -8.03 3.48 -13.18
N ARG A 63 -8.33 2.43 -13.95
CA ARG A 63 -7.38 1.71 -14.82
C ARG A 63 -7.59 2.09 -16.29
N SER A 64 -6.54 1.96 -17.08
CA SER A 64 -6.50 2.27 -18.51
C SER A 64 -5.80 1.16 -19.28
N LEU A 65 -6.23 0.94 -20.52
CA LEU A 65 -5.66 -0.05 -21.43
C LEU A 65 -4.88 0.59 -22.58
N PHE A 66 -3.77 -0.03 -22.95
CA PHE A 66 -3.02 0.23 -24.17
C PHE A 66 -2.80 -1.06 -24.94
N ALA A 67 -2.94 -1.00 -26.25
CA ALA A 67 -2.51 -2.07 -27.16
C ALA A 67 -1.09 -1.78 -27.63
N ILE A 68 -0.25 -2.81 -27.63
CA ILE A 68 1.10 -2.80 -28.19
C ILE A 68 1.14 -3.84 -29.30
N GLY A 69 1.74 -3.46 -30.42
CA GLY A 69 1.69 -4.27 -31.62
C GLY A 69 2.86 -4.13 -32.57
N GLY A 70 3.00 -5.07 -33.50
CA GLY A 70 4.07 -5.13 -34.49
C GLY A 70 5.21 -6.07 -34.10
N PRO A 71 6.07 -6.46 -35.07
CA PRO A 71 6.96 -7.62 -34.98
C PRO A 71 8.05 -7.52 -33.91
N ASP A 72 8.32 -6.33 -33.38
CA ASP A 72 9.31 -6.12 -32.32
C ASP A 72 8.67 -6.07 -30.91
N SER A 73 7.36 -6.32 -30.75
CA SER A 73 6.63 -6.05 -29.49
C SER A 73 7.13 -6.86 -28.31
N SER A 74 7.27 -8.18 -28.47
CA SER A 74 7.80 -9.07 -27.42
C SER A 74 9.17 -8.61 -26.94
N LYS A 75 10.09 -8.40 -27.88
CA LYS A 75 11.45 -7.91 -27.60
C LYS A 75 11.46 -6.52 -26.95
N PHE A 76 10.62 -5.61 -27.44
CA PHE A 76 10.50 -4.26 -26.92
C PHE A 76 10.01 -4.27 -25.47
N LEU A 77 8.89 -4.96 -25.19
CA LEU A 77 8.34 -5.08 -23.86
C LEU A 77 9.32 -5.78 -22.91
N ASN A 78 9.93 -6.88 -23.34
CA ASN A 78 10.91 -7.61 -22.53
C ASN A 78 12.09 -6.71 -22.12
N GLY A 79 12.46 -5.71 -22.93
CA GLY A 79 13.53 -4.76 -22.60
C GLY A 79 13.15 -3.61 -21.65
N ILE A 80 11.87 -3.40 -21.33
CA ILE A 80 11.42 -2.22 -20.57
C ILE A 80 10.56 -2.53 -19.34
N VAL A 81 10.22 -3.80 -19.11
CA VAL A 81 9.47 -4.26 -17.94
C VAL A 81 10.29 -5.19 -17.06
N THR A 82 9.96 -5.25 -15.77
CA THR A 82 10.68 -6.05 -14.76
C THR A 82 10.43 -7.55 -14.82
N ASN A 83 9.36 -8.01 -15.48
CA ASN A 83 9.02 -9.43 -15.58
C ASN A 83 9.31 -9.98 -16.98
N LYS A 84 9.44 -11.31 -17.12
CA LYS A 84 9.76 -11.95 -18.39
C LYS A 84 8.55 -11.84 -19.32
N ILE A 85 8.78 -11.36 -20.54
CA ILE A 85 7.82 -11.48 -21.63
C ILE A 85 8.32 -12.63 -22.49
N VAL A 86 7.49 -13.65 -22.66
CA VAL A 86 7.77 -14.80 -23.52
C VAL A 86 7.35 -14.45 -24.93
N ASP A 87 8.21 -14.73 -25.90
CA ASP A 87 7.87 -14.52 -27.31
C ASP A 87 6.84 -15.59 -27.75
N PRO A 88 5.80 -15.22 -28.51
CA PRO A 88 4.87 -16.18 -29.11
C PRO A 88 5.55 -17.38 -29.76
N GLU A 89 6.68 -17.18 -30.45
CA GLU A 89 7.39 -18.24 -31.16
C GLU A 89 8.16 -19.19 -30.22
N GLU A 90 8.48 -18.73 -29.00
CA GLU A 90 9.22 -19.48 -27.97
C GLU A 90 8.29 -20.07 -26.90
N ALA A 91 6.99 -19.78 -26.93
CA ALA A 91 6.03 -20.28 -25.96
C ALA A 91 5.80 -21.79 -26.14
N GLU A 92 6.33 -22.59 -25.21
CA GLU A 92 6.16 -24.05 -25.21
C GLU A 92 4.72 -24.49 -24.82
N PHE A 93 3.92 -23.59 -24.24
CA PHE A 93 2.54 -23.80 -23.79
C PHE A 93 1.66 -22.56 -24.08
N ASP A 94 0.34 -22.71 -24.01
CA ASP A 94 -0.65 -21.62 -24.10
C ASP A 94 -0.48 -20.72 -22.86
N ASP A 95 0.54 -19.85 -22.89
CA ASP A 95 0.92 -18.92 -21.80
C ASP A 95 -0.14 -17.80 -21.75
N THR A 96 -1.34 -18.18 -21.31
CA THR A 96 -2.57 -17.38 -21.27
C THR A 96 -2.64 -16.49 -20.04
N GLU A 97 -1.72 -16.66 -19.09
CA GLU A 97 -1.71 -15.96 -17.82
C GLU A 97 -1.34 -14.48 -17.99
N PRO A 98 -1.92 -13.59 -17.17
CA PRO A 98 -1.54 -12.20 -17.18
C PRO A 98 -0.17 -12.03 -16.52
N ILE A 99 0.70 -11.25 -17.13
CA ILE A 99 2.03 -10.96 -16.59
C ILE A 99 1.92 -9.68 -15.76
N PHE A 100 2.02 -9.79 -14.43
CA PHE A 100 2.21 -8.61 -13.58
C PHE A 100 3.67 -8.14 -13.70
N ALA A 101 3.87 -6.84 -13.91
CA ALA A 101 5.21 -6.25 -14.06
C ALA A 101 5.21 -4.78 -13.69
N ALA A 102 6.42 -4.20 -13.56
CA ALA A 102 6.60 -2.77 -13.42
C ALA A 102 7.43 -2.19 -14.58
N PHE A 103 7.07 -1.00 -15.00
CA PHE A 103 7.90 -0.14 -15.86
C PHE A 103 8.79 0.73 -14.97
N LEU A 104 10.09 0.79 -15.27
CA LEU A 104 11.03 1.62 -14.50
C LEU A 104 11.61 2.74 -15.37
N ASN A 105 12.09 3.79 -14.71
CA ASN A 105 13.02 4.72 -15.33
C ASN A 105 14.45 4.18 -15.29
N SER A 106 15.37 4.86 -15.96
CA SER A 106 16.80 4.47 -16.00
C SER A 106 17.50 4.43 -14.63
N LYS A 107 16.91 5.04 -13.59
CA LYS A 107 17.42 5.01 -12.21
C LYS A 107 16.82 3.88 -11.37
N GLY A 108 15.98 3.03 -11.95
CA GLY A 108 15.34 1.90 -11.27
C GLY A 108 14.15 2.28 -10.39
N ARG A 109 13.51 3.43 -10.64
CA ARG A 109 12.27 3.84 -9.92
C ARG A 109 11.05 3.58 -10.78
N MET A 110 9.96 3.18 -10.14
CA MET A 110 8.72 2.82 -10.81
C MET A 110 8.11 3.98 -11.58
N LEU A 111 7.69 3.73 -12.81
CA LEU A 111 6.85 4.62 -13.62
C LEU A 111 5.39 4.18 -13.56
N ALA A 112 5.16 2.87 -13.62
CA ALA A 112 3.87 2.24 -13.44
C ALA A 112 4.05 0.78 -13.02
N GLU A 113 3.10 0.25 -12.25
CA GLU A 113 2.81 -1.19 -12.31
C GLU A 113 1.79 -1.46 -13.40
N SER A 114 1.79 -2.68 -13.91
CA SER A 114 0.89 -3.09 -14.97
C SER A 114 0.62 -4.58 -14.96
N PHE A 115 -0.58 -4.94 -15.39
CA PHE A 115 -0.86 -6.26 -15.95
C PHE A 115 -0.65 -6.21 -17.46
N ILE A 116 0.02 -7.23 -18.00
CA ILE A 116 0.28 -7.37 -19.43
C ILE A 116 -0.39 -8.67 -19.88
N TYR A 117 -1.35 -8.56 -20.80
CA TYR A 117 -2.11 -9.69 -21.31
C TYR A 117 -1.59 -10.04 -22.71
N PRO A 118 -1.02 -11.24 -22.93
CA PRO A 118 -0.65 -11.71 -24.25
C PRO A 118 -1.91 -12.03 -25.06
N ILE A 119 -2.10 -11.36 -26.20
CA ILE A 119 -3.27 -11.55 -27.06
C ILE A 119 -3.09 -12.79 -27.93
N HIS A 120 -1.88 -12.99 -28.46
CA HIS A 120 -1.55 -14.07 -29.39
C HIS A 120 -1.75 -15.46 -28.77
N SER A 121 -1.40 -15.62 -27.49
CA SER A 121 -1.59 -16.84 -26.70
C SER A 121 -2.97 -16.92 -26.05
N ASN A 122 -3.91 -16.01 -26.34
CA ASN A 122 -5.25 -16.07 -25.75
C ASN A 122 -6.32 -15.90 -26.81
N THR A 123 -6.82 -17.02 -27.32
CA THR A 123 -7.79 -17.02 -28.43
C THR A 123 -9.08 -16.26 -28.07
N HIS A 124 -9.55 -16.29 -26.83
CA HIS A 124 -10.74 -15.54 -26.41
C HIS A 124 -10.47 -14.03 -26.36
N LEU A 125 -9.32 -13.62 -25.83
CA LEU A 125 -8.93 -12.22 -25.82
C LEU A 125 -8.72 -11.69 -27.23
N ARG A 126 -8.13 -12.51 -28.11
CA ARG A 126 -8.01 -12.20 -29.55
C ARG A 126 -9.37 -12.03 -30.19
N GLU A 127 -10.29 -13.00 -30.06
CA GLU A 127 -11.65 -12.90 -30.61
C GLU A 127 -12.44 -11.71 -30.04
N LEU A 128 -12.25 -11.38 -28.77
CA LEU A 128 -12.81 -10.19 -28.15
C LEU A 128 -12.25 -8.89 -28.77
N LEU A 129 -10.94 -8.86 -29.06
CA LEU A 129 -10.24 -7.69 -29.55
C LEU A 129 -10.38 -7.46 -31.05
N THR A 130 -10.35 -8.51 -31.87
CA THR A 130 -10.41 -8.44 -33.34
C THR A 130 -11.49 -7.48 -33.87
N PRO A 131 -12.76 -7.54 -33.44
CA PRO A 131 -13.80 -6.62 -33.93
C PRO A 131 -13.62 -5.18 -33.41
N LEU A 132 -12.83 -4.99 -32.35
CA LEU A 132 -12.63 -3.73 -31.64
C LEU A 132 -11.36 -2.99 -32.05
N LEU A 133 -10.36 -3.69 -32.61
CA LEU A 133 -9.09 -3.13 -33.06
C LEU A 133 -9.22 -1.99 -34.09
N PRO A 134 -10.21 -1.98 -35.01
CA PRO A 134 -10.49 -0.83 -35.87
C PRO A 134 -10.75 0.49 -35.14
N GLN A 135 -11.17 0.44 -33.88
CA GLN A 135 -11.46 1.60 -33.04
C GLN A 135 -10.20 2.08 -32.28
N ILE A 136 -9.19 1.23 -32.18
CA ILE A 136 -7.93 1.49 -31.50
C ILE A 136 -6.99 2.18 -32.51
N LYS A 137 -6.60 3.42 -32.20
CA LYS A 137 -5.80 4.25 -33.11
C LYS A 137 -4.37 4.44 -32.60
N SER A 138 -3.38 4.05 -33.41
CA SER A 138 -1.99 4.48 -33.23
C SER A 138 -1.69 5.64 -34.16
N HIS A 139 -1.36 6.82 -33.63
CA HIS A 139 -1.04 8.02 -34.42
C HIS A 139 -2.09 8.38 -35.50
N GLY A 140 -3.37 8.12 -35.22
CA GLY A 140 -4.47 8.39 -36.16
C GLY A 140 -4.69 7.30 -37.22
N LYS A 141 -3.87 6.25 -37.25
CA LYS A 141 -4.09 5.05 -38.06
C LYS A 141 -4.80 3.97 -37.23
N ILE A 142 -5.67 3.22 -37.87
CA ILE A 142 -6.31 2.03 -37.31
C ILE A 142 -5.24 0.97 -37.03
N VAL A 143 -5.28 0.35 -35.85
CA VAL A 143 -4.51 -0.86 -35.55
C VAL A 143 -5.25 -2.06 -36.14
N GLU A 144 -4.60 -2.83 -37.00
CA GLU A 144 -5.18 -4.06 -37.57
C GLU A 144 -5.03 -5.23 -36.60
N ASP A 145 -5.84 -6.28 -36.77
CA ASP A 145 -5.87 -7.46 -35.89
C ASP A 145 -4.49 -8.11 -35.74
N ASN A 146 -3.79 -8.27 -36.87
CA ASN A 146 -2.45 -8.86 -36.92
C ASN A 146 -1.37 -7.96 -36.33
N GLU A 147 -1.68 -6.71 -35.98
CA GLU A 147 -0.71 -5.84 -35.34
C GLU A 147 -0.74 -5.97 -33.82
N ALA A 148 -1.89 -6.11 -33.15
CA ALA A 148 -1.93 -6.09 -31.68
C ALA A 148 -1.50 -7.43 -31.04
N GLU A 149 -0.41 -7.40 -30.28
CA GLU A 149 0.16 -8.60 -29.65
C GLU A 149 -0.04 -8.63 -28.14
N TYR A 150 -0.14 -7.47 -27.49
CA TYR A 150 -0.29 -7.33 -26.04
C TYR A 150 -1.27 -6.22 -25.66
N LEU A 151 -2.03 -6.44 -24.59
CA LEU A 151 -2.69 -5.38 -23.84
C LEU A 151 -1.91 -5.05 -22.57
N VAL A 152 -1.75 -3.77 -22.27
CA VAL A 152 -1.13 -3.27 -21.03
C VAL A 152 -2.18 -2.51 -20.23
N ASP A 153 -2.46 -3.00 -19.03
CA ASP A 153 -3.38 -2.43 -18.04
C ASP A 153 -2.58 -1.76 -16.93
N CYS A 154 -2.69 -0.44 -16.82
CA CYS A 154 -2.08 0.33 -15.73
C CYS A 154 -3.04 1.42 -15.20
N ASP A 155 -2.69 2.03 -14.08
CA ASP A 155 -3.41 3.18 -13.53
C ASP A 155 -3.52 4.35 -14.54
N THR A 156 -4.69 4.98 -14.60
CA THR A 156 -5.03 6.03 -15.57
C THR A 156 -4.18 7.31 -15.43
N GLU A 157 -3.71 7.63 -14.23
CA GLU A 157 -2.83 8.77 -14.02
C GLU A 157 -1.40 8.45 -14.50
N MET A 158 -0.91 7.26 -14.19
CA MET A 158 0.40 6.76 -14.64
C MET A 158 0.45 6.56 -16.16
N ALA A 159 -0.66 6.08 -16.74
CA ALA A 159 -0.88 5.79 -18.15
C ALA A 159 -0.46 6.94 -19.07
N LYS A 160 -0.81 8.18 -18.73
CA LYS A 160 -0.49 9.38 -19.54
C LYS A 160 1.01 9.58 -19.70
N GLN A 161 1.76 9.49 -18.60
CA GLN A 161 3.20 9.65 -18.61
C GLN A 161 3.89 8.43 -19.20
N LEU A 162 3.41 7.23 -18.88
CA LEU A 162 3.94 5.98 -19.42
C LEU A 162 3.85 5.96 -20.96
N PHE A 163 2.70 6.32 -21.53
CA PHE A 163 2.50 6.39 -22.98
C PHE A 163 3.51 7.34 -23.67
N THR A 164 3.86 8.45 -23.01
CA THR A 164 4.89 9.38 -23.50
C THR A 164 6.28 8.74 -23.45
N ASN A 165 6.61 8.03 -22.37
CA ASN A 165 7.89 7.34 -22.21
C ASN A 165 8.05 6.16 -23.19
N LEU A 166 7.00 5.38 -23.45
CA LEU A 166 7.03 4.28 -24.41
C LEU A 166 7.40 4.77 -25.82
N LYS A 167 6.92 5.96 -26.21
CA LYS A 167 7.31 6.58 -27.50
C LYS A 167 8.79 6.96 -27.55
N LEU A 168 9.39 7.36 -26.43
CA LEU A 168 10.82 7.64 -26.35
C LEU A 168 11.65 6.35 -26.43
N TYR A 169 11.16 5.26 -25.83
CA TYR A 169 11.87 3.97 -25.80
C TYR A 169 11.77 3.20 -27.12
N LYS A 170 10.77 3.47 -27.96
CA LYS A 170 10.52 2.82 -29.27
C LYS A 170 11.67 2.99 -30.31
N LEU A 171 12.80 3.61 -29.97
CA LEU A 171 13.93 3.89 -30.88
C LEU A 171 14.16 2.78 -31.92
N ARG A 172 13.80 3.04 -33.19
CA ARG A 172 13.89 2.13 -34.34
C ARG A 172 13.09 0.81 -34.26
N SER A 173 12.53 0.46 -33.10
CA SER A 173 11.66 -0.70 -32.93
C SER A 173 10.39 -0.54 -33.75
N GLN A 174 10.04 -1.57 -34.52
CA GLN A 174 8.83 -1.66 -35.31
C GLN A 174 7.64 -2.03 -34.42
N VAL A 175 7.28 -1.11 -33.52
CA VAL A 175 6.19 -1.30 -32.55
C VAL A 175 5.15 -0.19 -32.68
N SER A 176 3.86 -0.51 -32.78
CA SER A 176 2.75 0.43 -32.61
C SER A 176 2.29 0.44 -31.15
N VAL A 177 1.92 1.61 -30.64
CA VAL A 177 1.29 1.74 -29.32
C VAL A 177 0.02 2.56 -29.50
N ALA A 178 -1.10 2.07 -28.98
CA ALA A 178 -2.39 2.70 -29.13
C ALA A 178 -3.16 2.64 -27.81
N GLN A 179 -3.90 3.70 -27.50
CA GLN A 179 -4.78 3.70 -26.34
C GLN A 179 -6.08 2.98 -26.68
N VAL A 180 -6.56 2.16 -25.75
CA VAL A 180 -7.85 1.46 -25.86
C VAL A 180 -8.88 2.22 -25.03
N PRO A 181 -9.94 2.80 -25.65
CA PRO A 181 -10.97 3.50 -24.90
C PRO A 181 -11.74 2.56 -23.96
N ALA A 182 -12.12 3.06 -22.78
CA ALA A 182 -12.94 2.31 -21.81
C ALA A 182 -14.36 1.99 -22.34
N THR A 183 -14.80 2.68 -23.39
CA THR A 183 -16.05 2.40 -24.12
C THR A 183 -15.92 1.20 -25.06
N THR A 184 -14.69 0.83 -25.41
CA THR A 184 -14.39 -0.31 -26.27
C THR A 184 -14.17 -1.55 -25.41
N ILE A 185 -13.31 -1.44 -24.39
CA ILE A 185 -13.05 -2.53 -23.43
C ILE A 185 -13.10 -1.97 -22.03
N SER A 186 -13.83 -2.65 -21.16
CA SER A 186 -13.92 -2.35 -19.75
C SER A 186 -13.20 -3.40 -18.90
N GLN A 187 -12.59 -2.94 -17.82
CA GLN A 187 -11.86 -3.76 -16.85
C GLN A 187 -12.71 -3.90 -15.60
N TRP A 188 -12.76 -5.11 -15.05
CA TRP A 188 -13.53 -5.41 -13.84
C TRP A 188 -12.71 -6.27 -12.89
N ALA A 189 -12.89 -6.06 -11.59
CA ALA A 189 -12.47 -7.01 -10.56
C ALA A 189 -13.69 -7.80 -10.08
N VAL A 190 -13.52 -9.10 -9.89
CA VAL A 190 -14.55 -10.01 -9.35
C VAL A 190 -13.91 -10.86 -8.26
N TRP A 191 -14.58 -11.05 -7.13
CA TRP A 191 -14.09 -11.87 -6.03
C TRP A 191 -15.22 -12.65 -5.37
N ASP A 192 -14.84 -13.77 -4.75
CA ASP A 192 -15.70 -14.62 -3.94
C ASP A 192 -14.85 -15.24 -2.83
N ASP A 193 -15.00 -14.70 -1.62
CA ASP A 193 -14.28 -15.11 -0.41
C ASP A 193 -14.98 -16.27 0.31
N THR A 194 -16.12 -16.78 -0.21
CA THR A 194 -16.91 -17.86 0.41
C THR A 194 -16.52 -19.26 -0.05
N SER A 195 -15.70 -19.35 -1.10
CA SER A 195 -15.18 -20.61 -1.62
C SER A 195 -14.25 -21.22 -0.56
N VAL A 196 -14.79 -22.07 0.32
CA VAL A 196 -14.07 -22.73 1.43
C VAL A 196 -12.97 -23.70 0.93
N ALA A 197 -12.92 -23.94 -0.38
CA ALA A 197 -11.87 -24.69 -1.04
C ALA A 197 -10.79 -23.74 -1.55
N GLU A 198 -9.57 -23.93 -1.04
CA GLU A 198 -8.35 -23.66 -1.80
C GLU A 198 -8.60 -24.12 -3.25
N VAL A 199 -8.27 -23.26 -4.23
CA VAL A 199 -8.53 -23.43 -5.66
C VAL A 199 -9.91 -22.89 -6.12
N PHE A 200 -10.01 -21.56 -6.23
CA PHE A 200 -10.58 -20.99 -7.46
C PHE A 200 -9.81 -21.69 -8.59
N PRO A 201 -10.42 -22.47 -9.51
CA PRO A 201 -9.65 -23.20 -10.51
C PRO A 201 -8.90 -22.21 -11.39
N LEU A 202 -7.63 -22.02 -11.05
CA LEU A 202 -6.67 -21.08 -11.65
C LEU A 202 -6.19 -21.57 -13.02
N GLU A 203 -6.49 -22.82 -13.37
CA GLU A 203 -5.86 -23.52 -14.48
C GLU A 203 -6.61 -23.40 -15.81
N ASP A 204 -7.79 -22.77 -15.85
CA ASP A 204 -8.50 -22.58 -17.12
C ASP A 204 -9.22 -21.24 -17.20
N ALA A 205 -8.76 -20.36 -18.10
CA ALA A 205 -9.50 -19.21 -18.61
C ALA A 205 -10.84 -19.60 -19.29
N ARG A 206 -11.13 -20.92 -19.36
CA ARG A 206 -12.35 -21.54 -19.88
C ARG A 206 -13.15 -22.28 -18.81
N ASN A 207 -12.99 -22.03 -17.52
CA ASN A 207 -13.78 -22.74 -16.53
C ASN A 207 -15.28 -22.54 -16.81
N LEU A 208 -15.93 -23.53 -17.43
CA LEU A 208 -17.34 -23.49 -17.84
C LEU A 208 -18.27 -23.34 -16.62
N ALA A 209 -17.78 -23.63 -15.41
CA ALA A 209 -18.51 -23.35 -14.18
C ALA A 209 -18.56 -21.85 -13.86
N LEU A 210 -17.68 -21.03 -14.45
CA LEU A 210 -17.65 -19.58 -14.27
C LEU A 210 -18.37 -18.81 -15.39
N TYR A 211 -18.48 -19.33 -16.61
CA TYR A 211 -19.08 -18.62 -17.75
C TYR A 211 -20.48 -19.08 -18.11
N ASN A 212 -21.29 -18.16 -18.65
CA ASN A 212 -22.61 -18.47 -19.20
C ASN A 212 -22.49 -18.89 -20.67
N PRO A 213 -22.52 -20.21 -20.99
CA PRO A 213 -22.36 -20.69 -22.36
C PRO A 213 -23.51 -20.26 -23.28
N SER A 214 -24.66 -19.87 -22.73
CA SER A 214 -25.87 -19.49 -23.49
C SER A 214 -25.77 -18.10 -24.12
N THR A 215 -24.85 -17.27 -23.63
CA THR A 215 -24.71 -15.87 -24.09
C THR A 215 -23.79 -15.73 -25.28
N HIS A 216 -22.90 -16.71 -25.49
CA HIS A 216 -21.85 -16.68 -26.51
C HIS A 216 -20.99 -15.40 -26.49
N HIS A 217 -21.00 -14.63 -25.39
CA HIS A 217 -20.20 -13.42 -25.26
C HIS A 217 -18.74 -13.78 -24.99
N GLN A 218 -17.83 -13.13 -25.72
CA GLN A 218 -16.39 -13.25 -25.48
C GLN A 218 -15.97 -12.40 -24.28
N ALA A 219 -15.10 -12.95 -23.44
CA ALA A 219 -14.54 -12.27 -22.27
C ALA A 219 -13.07 -12.69 -22.09
N GLY A 220 -12.22 -11.72 -21.80
CA GLY A 220 -10.91 -12.00 -21.22
C GLY A 220 -11.07 -12.19 -19.73
N SER A 221 -10.52 -13.26 -19.17
CA SER A 221 -10.59 -13.50 -17.74
C SER A 221 -9.31 -14.10 -17.23
N PHE A 222 -8.83 -13.52 -16.15
CA PHE A 222 -7.51 -13.79 -15.64
C PHE A 222 -7.53 -13.78 -14.12
N PRO A 223 -6.80 -14.66 -13.44
CA PRO A 223 -6.59 -14.50 -12.02
C PRO A 223 -5.79 -13.25 -11.72
N ASP A 224 -6.09 -12.60 -10.59
CA ASP A 224 -5.23 -11.52 -10.09
C ASP A 224 -4.00 -12.12 -9.41
N VAL A 225 -2.91 -12.24 -10.17
CA VAL A 225 -1.68 -12.95 -9.77
C VAL A 225 -0.89 -12.30 -8.62
N ARG A 226 -1.30 -11.10 -8.15
CA ARG A 226 -0.59 -10.38 -7.09
C ARG A 226 -0.69 -11.06 -5.73
N SER A 227 -1.79 -11.75 -5.47
CA SER A 227 -1.99 -12.53 -4.24
C SER A 227 -2.90 -13.73 -4.50
N PRO A 228 -2.59 -14.91 -3.95
CA PRO A 228 -3.51 -16.03 -3.92
C PRO A 228 -4.88 -15.61 -3.37
N GLY A 229 -5.97 -16.09 -3.99
CA GLY A 229 -7.34 -15.83 -3.54
C GLY A 229 -7.82 -14.37 -3.67
N PHE A 230 -7.05 -13.47 -4.32
CA PHE A 230 -7.50 -12.08 -4.47
C PHE A 230 -8.68 -11.94 -5.47
N GLY A 231 -8.90 -12.92 -6.34
CA GLY A 231 -10.03 -12.95 -7.27
C GLY A 231 -9.59 -12.88 -8.73
N LEU A 232 -10.48 -12.40 -9.58
CA LEU A 232 -10.34 -12.35 -11.03
C LEU A 232 -10.33 -10.92 -11.57
N ARG A 233 -9.64 -10.74 -12.68
CA ARG A 233 -9.74 -9.60 -13.59
C ARG A 233 -10.49 -10.02 -14.86
N LEU A 234 -11.55 -9.31 -15.17
CA LEU A 234 -12.29 -9.47 -16.43
C LEU A 234 -12.05 -8.30 -17.38
N LEU A 235 -11.80 -8.63 -18.64
CA LEU A 235 -11.79 -7.70 -19.77
C LEU A 235 -13.02 -7.99 -20.63
N LEU A 236 -13.93 -7.02 -20.70
CA LEU A 236 -15.22 -7.17 -21.37
C LEU A 236 -15.41 -6.07 -22.41
N PRO A 237 -16.23 -6.28 -23.47
CA PRO A 237 -16.75 -5.18 -24.28
C PRO A 237 -17.32 -4.06 -23.38
N GLY A 238 -17.20 -2.81 -23.81
CA GLY A 238 -17.53 -1.65 -22.96
C GLY A 238 -18.99 -1.55 -22.53
N ASP A 239 -19.89 -2.25 -23.22
CA ASP A 239 -21.33 -2.35 -22.98
C ASP A 239 -21.75 -3.57 -22.14
N LEU A 240 -20.81 -4.49 -21.84
CA LEU A 240 -21.08 -5.67 -21.01
C LEU A 240 -20.60 -5.49 -19.56
N THR A 241 -21.20 -6.28 -18.67
CA THR A 241 -20.87 -6.39 -17.26
C THR A 241 -20.56 -7.84 -16.88
N PRO A 242 -19.96 -8.10 -15.71
CA PRO A 242 -19.72 -9.46 -15.24
C PRO A 242 -20.99 -10.31 -15.17
N LEU A 243 -22.16 -9.72 -14.92
CA LEU A 243 -23.42 -10.46 -14.87
C LEU A 243 -23.86 -11.01 -16.24
N ASP A 244 -23.39 -10.42 -17.34
CA ASP A 244 -23.74 -10.83 -18.70
C ASP A 244 -22.90 -12.04 -19.16
N VAL A 245 -21.73 -12.27 -18.54
CA VAL A 245 -20.78 -13.31 -18.98
C VAL A 245 -20.60 -14.43 -17.96
N LEU A 246 -20.85 -14.18 -16.67
CA LEU A 246 -20.67 -15.17 -15.62
C LEU A 246 -21.86 -16.14 -15.55
N SER A 247 -21.61 -17.39 -15.19
CA SER A 247 -22.63 -18.44 -15.06
C SER A 247 -23.65 -18.11 -13.99
N GLU A 248 -24.91 -18.53 -14.18
CA GLU A 248 -25.94 -18.34 -13.15
C GLU A 248 -25.59 -19.03 -11.82
N SER A 249 -24.91 -20.19 -11.89
CA SER A 249 -24.42 -20.89 -10.72
C SER A 249 -23.38 -20.09 -9.95
N PHE A 250 -22.51 -19.34 -10.63
CA PHE A 250 -21.56 -18.46 -9.97
C PHE A 250 -22.27 -17.23 -9.40
N VAL A 251 -23.11 -16.56 -10.18
CA VAL A 251 -23.84 -15.36 -9.73
C VAL A 251 -24.72 -15.64 -8.51
N ASN A 252 -25.40 -16.78 -8.51
CA ASN A 252 -26.35 -17.20 -7.47
C ASN A 252 -25.82 -18.31 -6.56
N ALA A 253 -24.49 -18.53 -6.49
CA ALA A 253 -23.91 -19.53 -5.59
C ALA A 253 -24.28 -19.21 -4.13
N GLY A 254 -25.36 -19.82 -3.66
CA GLY A 254 -25.73 -19.89 -2.27
C GLY A 254 -24.91 -21.00 -1.63
N THR A 255 -24.22 -20.71 -0.53
CA THR A 255 -23.61 -21.78 0.26
C THR A 255 -24.73 -22.67 0.79
N ALA A 256 -24.85 -23.88 0.23
CA ALA A 256 -25.56 -24.97 0.89
C ALA A 256 -24.76 -25.38 2.12
N VAL A 257 -24.89 -24.61 3.20
CA VAL A 257 -24.49 -25.10 4.52
C VAL A 257 -25.64 -25.97 4.99
N GLU A 258 -25.45 -27.29 4.94
CA GLU A 258 -26.31 -28.23 5.66
C GLU A 258 -26.23 -27.91 7.16
N GLY A 259 -27.27 -27.26 7.69
CA GLY A 259 -27.37 -26.92 9.12
C GLY A 259 -27.80 -25.47 9.33
N GLY A 260 -29.06 -25.29 9.69
CA GLY A 260 -29.78 -24.02 9.62
C GLY A 260 -29.19 -22.86 10.42
N ALA A 261 -29.24 -21.67 9.81
CA ALA A 261 -29.68 -20.40 10.40
C ALA A 261 -29.43 -19.27 9.38
N ASP A 262 -30.49 -18.75 8.73
CA ASP A 262 -30.54 -17.52 7.91
C ASP A 262 -29.16 -17.02 7.47
N VAL A 263 -28.52 -17.72 6.53
CA VAL A 263 -27.38 -17.18 5.81
C VAL A 263 -27.99 -16.27 4.75
N PRO A 264 -27.70 -14.95 4.75
CA PRO A 264 -28.17 -14.07 3.69
C PRO A 264 -27.80 -14.69 2.35
N GLU A 265 -28.72 -14.68 1.38
CA GLU A 265 -28.44 -15.11 0.02
C GLU A 265 -27.13 -14.45 -0.44
N LEU A 266 -26.05 -15.24 -0.53
CA LEU A 266 -24.70 -14.80 -0.86
C LEU A 266 -24.62 -14.57 -2.36
N LYS A 267 -25.46 -13.67 -2.88
CA LYS A 267 -25.47 -13.30 -4.29
C LYS A 267 -24.26 -12.43 -4.59
N LEU A 268 -23.70 -12.58 -5.79
CA LEU A 268 -22.65 -11.71 -6.28
C LEU A 268 -23.14 -10.26 -6.38
N GLN A 269 -22.48 -9.32 -5.67
CA GLN A 269 -22.94 -7.93 -5.55
C GLN A 269 -22.11 -6.96 -6.40
N GLN A 270 -22.77 -6.03 -7.11
CA GLN A 270 -22.06 -4.91 -7.71
C GLN A 270 -21.67 -3.91 -6.61
N THR A 271 -20.42 -3.49 -6.60
CA THR A 271 -19.85 -2.63 -5.55
C THR A 271 -19.09 -1.44 -6.13
N THR A 272 -18.56 -0.60 -5.26
CA THR A 272 -17.79 0.60 -5.63
C THR A 272 -16.29 0.33 -5.67
N LEU A 273 -15.53 1.23 -6.29
CA LEU A 273 -14.07 1.21 -6.21
C LEU A 273 -13.54 1.30 -4.79
N SER A 274 -14.23 2.00 -3.89
CA SER A 274 -13.84 2.09 -2.49
C SER A 274 -13.88 0.73 -1.80
N SER A 275 -14.86 -0.13 -2.12
CA SER A 275 -14.92 -1.50 -1.61
C SER A 275 -13.74 -2.34 -2.12
N TYR A 276 -13.38 -2.20 -3.41
CA TYR A 276 -12.18 -2.84 -3.96
C TYR A 276 -10.89 -2.32 -3.32
N HIS A 277 -10.81 -1.01 -3.06
CA HIS A 277 -9.67 -0.38 -2.40
C HIS A 277 -9.48 -0.91 -0.97
N ILE A 278 -10.55 -0.96 -0.18
CA ILE A 278 -10.52 -1.55 1.17
C ILE A 278 -10.01 -3.00 1.10
N ARG A 279 -10.53 -3.79 0.16
CA ARG A 279 -10.09 -5.18 -0.02
C ARG A 279 -8.60 -5.27 -0.39
N ARG A 280 -8.10 -4.41 -1.28
CA ARG A 280 -6.66 -4.32 -1.59
C ARG A 280 -5.82 -4.00 -0.34
N ILE A 281 -6.26 -3.04 0.48
CA ILE A 281 -5.57 -2.69 1.74
C ILE A 281 -5.52 -3.91 2.66
N LEU A 282 -6.63 -4.61 2.87
CA LEU A 282 -6.67 -5.80 3.73
C LEU A 282 -5.76 -6.94 3.24
N PHE A 283 -5.57 -7.07 1.92
CA PHE A 283 -4.60 -7.99 1.34
C PHE A 283 -3.17 -7.44 1.30
N GLY A 284 -2.93 -6.19 1.67
CA GLY A 284 -1.60 -5.58 1.60
C GLY A 284 -1.11 -5.30 0.18
N ILE A 285 -2.02 -5.05 -0.77
CA ILE A 285 -1.72 -4.85 -2.20
C ILE A 285 -1.75 -3.35 -2.55
N PRO A 286 -0.58 -2.70 -2.75
CA PRO A 286 -0.54 -1.33 -3.25
C PRO A 286 -0.87 -1.26 -4.75
N GLU A 287 -1.60 -0.24 -5.19
CA GLU A 287 -1.97 -0.03 -6.59
C GLU A 287 -2.08 1.47 -6.93
N GLY A 288 -1.66 1.85 -8.13
CA GLY A 288 -1.90 3.18 -8.68
C GLY A 288 -1.04 4.31 -8.11
N ALA A 289 -1.22 5.52 -8.66
CA ALA A 289 -0.30 6.64 -8.48
C ALA A 289 -0.21 7.16 -7.03
N ALA A 290 -1.31 7.06 -6.28
CA ALA A 290 -1.39 7.48 -4.89
C ALA A 290 -0.49 6.64 -3.97
N GLU A 291 -0.47 5.32 -4.17
CA GLU A 291 0.27 4.38 -3.32
C GLU A 291 1.69 4.11 -3.85
N LEU A 292 1.86 4.17 -5.18
CA LEU A 292 3.09 3.86 -5.89
C LEU A 292 3.60 5.08 -6.66
N THR A 293 3.98 6.14 -5.93
CA THR A 293 4.32 7.44 -6.53
C THR A 293 5.31 7.32 -7.71
N PRO A 294 4.90 7.72 -8.95
CA PRO A 294 5.75 7.64 -10.13
C PRO A 294 7.09 8.34 -9.98
N ALA A 295 8.13 7.73 -10.55
CA ALA A 295 9.52 8.12 -10.49
C ALA A 295 10.11 8.28 -9.07
N ARG A 296 9.40 7.86 -8.02
CA ARG A 296 9.84 7.88 -6.62
C ARG A 296 9.84 6.49 -5.99
N ALA A 297 8.77 5.71 -6.17
CA ALA A 297 8.64 4.37 -5.60
C ALA A 297 9.72 3.41 -6.13
N LEU A 298 10.14 2.47 -5.27
CA LEU A 298 11.12 1.43 -5.58
C LEU A 298 10.42 0.07 -5.66
N PRO A 299 10.70 -0.77 -6.67
CA PRO A 299 9.96 -2.03 -6.87
C PRO A 299 9.94 -2.95 -5.65
N LEU A 300 11.09 -3.14 -4.99
CA LEU A 300 11.19 -4.03 -3.83
C LEU A 300 10.58 -3.42 -2.56
N GLU A 301 10.63 -2.08 -2.40
CA GLU A 301 9.91 -1.42 -1.29
C GLU A 301 8.39 -1.48 -1.49
N SER A 302 7.95 -1.56 -2.74
CA SER A 302 6.55 -1.68 -3.15
C SER A 302 6.04 -3.11 -3.25
N CYS A 303 6.84 -4.11 -2.81
CA CYS A 303 6.47 -5.53 -2.82
C CYS A 303 6.18 -6.12 -4.21
N ILE A 304 6.70 -5.50 -5.28
CA ILE A 304 6.51 -5.98 -6.66
C ILE A 304 7.14 -7.37 -6.83
N ASP A 305 8.24 -7.66 -6.15
CA ASP A 305 8.86 -8.98 -6.11
C ASP A 305 7.97 -10.04 -5.46
N TYR A 306 7.29 -9.71 -4.36
CA TYR A 306 6.39 -10.65 -3.68
C TYR A 306 5.06 -10.85 -4.43
N MET A 307 4.66 -9.88 -5.25
CA MET A 307 3.51 -9.99 -6.16
C MET A 307 3.88 -10.61 -7.52
N GLN A 308 5.01 -11.34 -7.61
CA GLN A 308 5.50 -12.01 -8.82
C GLN A 308 5.79 -11.06 -10.00
N GLY A 309 6.01 -9.78 -9.73
CA GLY A 309 6.19 -8.74 -10.74
C GLY A 309 7.64 -8.51 -11.20
N VAL A 310 8.62 -9.24 -10.64
CA VAL A 310 10.03 -9.14 -11.01
C VAL A 310 10.58 -10.54 -11.29
N ASN A 311 11.15 -10.72 -12.48
CA ASN A 311 11.93 -11.92 -12.79
C ASN A 311 13.41 -11.60 -12.65
N PHE A 312 14.10 -12.21 -11.69
CA PHE A 312 15.54 -11.95 -11.47
C PHE A 312 16.45 -12.71 -12.44
N ASN A 313 15.90 -13.65 -13.21
CA ASN A 313 16.64 -14.52 -14.13
C ASN A 313 16.46 -14.13 -15.61
N LYS A 314 15.67 -13.07 -15.91
CA LYS A 314 15.47 -12.60 -17.29
C LYS A 314 16.66 -11.77 -17.80
N GLY A 315 16.65 -11.51 -19.11
CA GLY A 315 17.61 -10.62 -19.77
C GLY A 315 17.49 -9.15 -19.35
N CYS A 316 18.33 -8.31 -19.95
CA CYS A 316 18.46 -6.92 -19.51
C CYS A 316 17.19 -6.09 -19.73
N TYR A 317 16.80 -5.29 -18.73
CA TYR A 317 15.70 -4.32 -18.84
C TYR A 317 16.06 -2.94 -18.27
N VAL A 318 15.32 -1.91 -18.69
CA VAL A 318 15.53 -0.52 -18.26
C VAL A 318 15.42 -0.40 -16.73
N GLY A 319 16.45 0.17 -16.10
CA GLY A 319 16.45 0.44 -14.66
C GLY A 319 16.79 -0.75 -13.76
N GLN A 320 17.18 -1.91 -14.32
CA GLN A 320 17.44 -3.13 -13.55
C GLN A 320 18.52 -3.00 -12.48
N GLU A 321 19.55 -2.18 -12.71
CA GLU A 321 20.79 -2.13 -11.93
C GLU A 321 20.56 -1.85 -10.45
N LEU A 322 19.55 -1.04 -10.11
CA LEU A 322 19.20 -0.79 -8.71
C LEU A 322 18.46 -1.98 -8.09
N THR A 323 17.49 -2.55 -8.81
CA THR A 323 16.67 -3.68 -8.37
C THR A 323 17.51 -4.94 -8.14
N ILE A 324 18.32 -5.33 -9.12
CA ILE A 324 19.18 -6.52 -9.06
C ILE A 324 20.22 -6.40 -7.95
N ARG A 325 20.88 -5.25 -7.83
CA ARG A 325 21.84 -5.01 -6.72
C ARG A 325 21.18 -5.07 -5.36
N SER A 326 19.97 -4.52 -5.22
CA SER A 326 19.22 -4.56 -3.96
C SER A 326 18.81 -5.98 -3.60
N HIS A 327 18.49 -6.82 -4.59
CA HIS A 327 18.15 -8.22 -4.39
C HIS A 327 19.36 -9.10 -4.00
N HIS A 328 20.49 -9.00 -4.71
CA HIS A 328 21.64 -9.90 -4.47
C HIS A 328 22.60 -9.44 -3.38
N HIS A 329 22.74 -8.13 -3.18
CA HIS A 329 23.75 -7.55 -2.29
C HIS A 329 23.17 -6.59 -1.26
N GLY A 330 21.88 -6.27 -1.38
CA GLY A 330 21.17 -5.39 -0.48
C GLY A 330 20.34 -6.16 0.54
N VAL A 331 19.93 -5.44 1.58
CA VAL A 331 18.81 -5.84 2.44
C VAL A 331 17.69 -4.87 2.13
N VAL A 332 16.52 -5.38 1.72
CA VAL A 332 15.32 -4.56 1.53
C VAL A 332 14.78 -4.21 2.91
N ARG A 333 15.17 -3.04 3.42
CA ARG A 333 14.84 -2.61 4.80
C ARG A 333 13.45 -2.04 4.94
N LYS A 334 12.84 -1.60 3.83
CA LYS A 334 11.51 -1.01 3.83
C LYS A 334 10.58 -1.76 2.92
N ARG A 335 9.34 -1.93 3.36
CA ARG A 335 8.26 -2.47 2.55
C ARG A 335 6.94 -1.78 2.89
N ILE A 336 6.03 -1.79 1.92
CA ILE A 336 4.63 -1.43 2.14
C ILE A 336 3.93 -2.59 2.86
N ILE A 337 3.26 -2.31 3.96
CA ILE A 337 2.45 -3.27 4.72
C ILE A 337 1.06 -2.71 5.03
N PRO A 338 0.05 -3.58 5.21
CA PRO A 338 -1.23 -3.18 5.77
C PRO A 338 -1.11 -2.80 7.25
N VAL A 339 -1.87 -1.79 7.64
CA VAL A 339 -1.94 -1.30 9.02
C VAL A 339 -3.37 -1.08 9.47
N VAL A 340 -3.59 -1.19 10.78
CA VAL A 340 -4.80 -0.80 11.49
C VAL A 340 -4.48 0.39 12.38
N LEU A 341 -5.39 1.35 12.35
CA LEU A 341 -5.42 2.55 13.16
C LEU A 341 -6.41 2.30 14.31
N TYR A 342 -6.01 2.57 15.54
CA TYR A 342 -6.88 2.45 16.71
C TYR A 342 -6.66 3.58 17.72
N SER A 343 -7.70 3.92 18.48
CA SER A 343 -7.59 4.93 19.53
C SER A 343 -6.84 4.34 20.72
N PRO A 344 -5.95 5.11 21.39
CA PRO A 344 -5.50 4.71 22.73
C PRO A 344 -6.70 4.68 23.69
N SER A 345 -6.74 3.67 24.56
CA SER A 345 -7.77 3.49 25.61
C SER A 345 -7.81 4.72 26.54
N LYS A 346 -9.02 5.18 26.90
CA LYS A 346 -9.23 6.52 27.47
C LYS A 346 -8.95 6.64 28.97
N SER A 347 -8.74 5.58 29.74
CA SER A 347 -8.52 5.72 31.19
C SER A 347 -7.17 5.16 31.68
N LEU A 348 -6.61 5.83 32.71
CA LEU A 348 -5.42 5.38 33.45
C LEU A 348 -5.63 4.02 34.14
N ALA A 349 -6.87 3.63 34.43
CA ALA A 349 -7.23 2.33 34.97
C ALA A 349 -7.19 1.23 33.88
N GLU A 350 -7.62 1.55 32.66
CA GLU A 350 -7.52 0.66 31.49
C GLU A 350 -6.08 0.59 30.94
N GLN A 351 -5.26 1.64 31.14
CA GLN A 351 -3.83 1.63 30.77
C GLN A 351 -3.00 0.67 31.65
N GLN A 352 -3.41 0.43 32.90
CA GLN A 352 -2.81 -0.58 33.78
C GLN A 352 -3.36 -1.99 33.53
N GLN A 353 -4.47 -2.09 32.79
CA GLN A 353 -5.08 -3.32 32.26
C GLN A 353 -5.00 -3.35 30.73
N GLU A 354 -3.96 -2.78 30.10
CA GLU A 354 -3.58 -3.14 28.74
C GLU A 354 -3.02 -4.59 28.80
N GLU A 355 -3.88 -5.57 29.11
CA GLU A 355 -3.78 -6.85 28.42
C GLU A 355 -3.87 -6.48 26.95
N GLU A 356 -2.89 -6.94 26.15
CA GLU A 356 -2.76 -6.65 24.73
C GLU A 356 -4.10 -6.93 24.03
N GLU A 357 -4.98 -5.93 23.91
CA GLU A 357 -6.20 -6.07 23.16
C GLU A 357 -5.77 -6.49 21.75
N GLU A 358 -6.14 -7.71 21.36
CA GLU A 358 -5.68 -8.31 20.12
C GLU A 358 -6.33 -7.54 18.97
N VAL A 359 -5.69 -6.43 18.56
CA VAL A 359 -6.12 -5.64 17.42
C VAL A 359 -5.81 -6.46 16.17
N ASP A 360 -6.86 -6.91 15.50
CA ASP A 360 -6.81 -7.65 14.23
C ASP A 360 -6.87 -6.72 13.01
N LEU A 361 -6.38 -7.23 11.87
CA LEU A 361 -6.51 -6.56 10.58
C LEU A 361 -7.95 -6.65 10.06
N ALA A 362 -8.81 -5.76 10.54
CA ALA A 362 -10.20 -5.68 10.14
C ALA A 362 -10.62 -4.24 9.81
N TYR A 363 -11.42 -4.11 8.76
CA TYR A 363 -12.06 -2.84 8.43
C TYR A 363 -13.34 -2.67 9.22
N ASP A 364 -13.43 -1.57 9.97
CA ASP A 364 -14.60 -1.18 10.73
C ASP A 364 -15.06 0.24 10.30
N PRO A 365 -16.15 0.35 9.53
CA PRO A 365 -16.69 1.66 9.15
C PRO A 365 -17.22 2.44 10.35
N ASP A 366 -17.57 1.79 11.46
CA ASP A 366 -18.09 2.44 12.67
C ASP A 366 -17.00 2.78 13.68
N SER A 367 -15.73 2.52 13.33
CA SER A 367 -14.57 2.73 14.19
C SER A 367 -14.58 4.14 14.78
N PRO A 368 -14.26 4.29 16.09
CA PRO A 368 -14.15 5.60 16.73
C PRO A 368 -13.22 6.57 15.98
N ILE A 369 -12.19 6.08 15.28
CA ILE A 369 -11.27 6.93 14.52
C ILE A 369 -11.98 7.62 13.35
N SER A 370 -12.79 6.87 12.59
CA SER A 370 -13.49 7.39 11.43
C SER A 370 -14.45 8.53 11.77
N LYS A 371 -14.89 8.61 13.03
CA LYS A 371 -15.75 9.69 13.56
C LYS A 371 -14.97 10.94 13.94
N VAL A 372 -13.66 10.83 14.17
CA VAL A 372 -12.83 11.89 14.75
C VAL A 372 -11.85 12.47 13.73
N VAL A 373 -11.40 11.68 12.76
CA VAL A 373 -10.41 12.09 11.75
C VAL A 373 -10.80 11.56 10.38
N ASP A 374 -10.75 12.44 9.36
CA ASP A 374 -10.77 12.00 7.96
C ASP A 374 -9.40 11.37 7.62
N THR A 375 -9.29 10.07 7.83
CA THR A 375 -8.02 9.35 7.65
C THR A 375 -7.52 9.39 6.20
N SER A 376 -8.44 9.48 5.23
CA SER A 376 -8.14 9.51 3.81
C SER A 376 -7.43 10.79 3.35
N GLN A 377 -7.55 11.88 4.12
CA GLN A 377 -6.91 13.16 3.82
C GLN A 377 -5.83 13.52 4.83
N CYS A 378 -6.07 13.26 6.13
CA CYS A 378 -5.23 13.78 7.20
C CYS A 378 -4.00 12.92 7.49
N LEU A 379 -4.03 11.62 7.15
CA LEU A 379 -2.95 10.70 7.51
C LEU A 379 -1.94 10.45 6.39
N ILE A 380 -2.29 10.72 5.13
CA ILE A 380 -1.40 10.45 4.00
C ILE A 380 -0.12 11.29 4.13
N GLY A 381 1.03 10.62 4.09
CA GLY A 381 2.34 11.22 4.33
C GLY A 381 2.67 11.44 5.81
N GLY A 382 1.75 11.13 6.73
CA GLY A 382 1.93 11.20 8.16
C GLY A 382 3.04 10.28 8.63
N ASN A 383 3.96 10.82 9.43
CA ASN A 383 5.10 10.08 9.97
C ASN A 383 4.64 9.19 11.13
N ILE A 384 4.97 7.91 11.03
CA ILE A 384 4.78 6.94 12.12
C ILE A 384 5.99 7.05 13.04
N ILE A 385 5.74 7.24 14.32
CA ILE A 385 6.75 7.36 15.36
C ILE A 385 6.56 6.27 16.41
N ASP A 386 7.66 5.83 17.01
CA ASP A 386 7.63 5.00 18.20
C ASP A 386 7.45 5.90 19.43
N VAL A 387 6.38 5.65 20.19
CA VAL A 387 6.00 6.40 21.38
C VAL A 387 6.33 5.55 22.59
N LYS A 388 7.48 5.82 23.20
CA LYS A 388 7.86 5.19 24.48
C LYS A 388 6.75 5.43 25.51
N PRO A 389 6.42 4.43 26.35
CA PRO A 389 5.55 4.65 27.50
C PRO A 389 6.09 5.80 28.35
N ALA A 390 5.21 6.62 28.93
CA ALA A 390 5.64 7.59 29.93
C ALA A 390 6.33 6.84 31.09
N PRO A 391 7.46 7.35 31.64
CA PRO A 391 8.07 6.75 32.81
C PRO A 391 7.05 6.73 33.96
N SER A 392 7.05 5.64 34.74
CA SER A 392 6.22 5.55 35.94
C SER A 392 6.58 6.70 36.90
N PRO A 393 5.62 7.21 37.70
CA PRO A 393 5.89 8.33 38.62
C PRO A 393 7.00 8.04 39.66
N GLU A 394 7.47 6.80 39.78
CA GLU A 394 8.54 6.40 40.69
C GLU A 394 9.95 6.78 40.19
N GLU A 395 10.16 7.01 38.89
CA GLU A 395 11.48 7.38 38.34
C GLU A 395 11.82 8.88 38.42
N SER A 396 11.00 9.70 39.09
CA SER A 396 11.22 11.14 39.22
C SER A 396 11.73 11.63 40.59
N SER A 397 12.15 10.72 41.48
CA SER A 397 12.46 11.08 42.88
C SER A 397 13.94 11.09 43.30
N ASP A 398 14.90 10.94 42.39
CA ASP A 398 16.34 11.06 42.74
C ASP A 398 17.03 12.21 42.02
N ALA A 399 16.59 13.44 42.32
CA ALA A 399 17.38 14.64 42.04
C ALA A 399 17.04 15.80 42.98
N THR A 400 17.30 15.67 44.29
CA THR A 400 17.73 16.80 45.15
C THR A 400 18.03 16.34 46.58
N ALA A 401 19.30 16.44 47.00
CA ALA A 401 19.67 16.84 48.36
C ALA A 401 21.17 17.18 48.43
N ALA A 402 21.52 18.39 47.97
CA ALA A 402 22.75 19.04 48.41
C ALA A 402 22.51 19.64 49.81
N GLY A 403 23.01 18.97 50.84
CA GLY A 403 23.01 19.46 52.22
C GLY A 403 24.45 19.69 52.69
N ALA A 404 24.81 20.96 52.87
CA ALA A 404 26.08 21.39 53.44
C ALA A 404 26.04 21.38 54.98
N THR A 405 27.04 20.75 55.62
CA THR A 405 27.67 21.06 56.93
C THR A 405 28.95 20.19 56.97
N GLY A 406 30.15 20.55 57.44
CA GLY A 406 30.68 21.68 58.20
C GLY A 406 31.75 21.13 59.19
N GLY A 407 33.03 21.45 58.97
CA GLY A 407 34.16 21.33 59.93
C GLY A 407 35.11 20.13 59.72
N ASP A 408 36.42 20.17 59.97
CA ASP A 408 37.37 21.26 60.28
C ASP A 408 38.82 20.67 60.28
N SER A 409 39.81 21.41 59.75
CA SER A 409 41.29 21.34 59.96
C SER A 409 42.07 20.01 59.68
N ALA A 410 43.35 19.95 59.25
CA ALA A 410 44.49 20.86 59.29
C ALA A 410 45.60 20.46 58.27
N ASP A 411 46.51 21.41 58.04
CA ASP A 411 47.92 21.32 57.60
C ASP A 411 48.35 21.08 56.12
N ALA A 412 48.98 22.13 55.59
CA ALA A 412 50.01 22.16 54.53
C ALA A 412 51.43 22.19 55.20
N PRO A 413 52.62 22.29 54.53
CA PRO A 413 52.96 22.58 53.11
C PRO A 413 54.22 21.78 52.61
N PRO A 414 55.13 22.25 51.70
CA PRO A 414 55.02 22.90 50.37
C PRO A 414 55.73 22.11 49.22
N SER A 415 55.71 22.68 48.00
CA SER A 415 56.34 22.30 46.71
C SER A 415 57.90 22.27 46.72
N PRO A 416 58.72 22.05 45.62
CA PRO A 416 58.75 22.83 44.34
C PRO A 416 59.36 22.16 43.06
N PHE A 417 59.50 22.99 42.00
CA PHE A 417 60.33 22.92 40.76
C PHE A 417 59.72 22.28 39.50
N SER A 418 59.98 22.73 38.26
CA SER A 418 60.38 24.00 37.60
C SER A 418 60.73 23.63 36.14
N GLY A 419 60.56 24.53 35.17
CA GLY A 419 61.35 24.46 33.93
C GLY A 419 60.64 25.02 32.70
N ALA A 420 61.08 26.19 32.26
CA ALA A 420 60.58 26.91 31.10
C ALA A 420 61.62 26.99 29.96
N SER A 421 61.10 27.07 28.72
CA SER A 421 61.60 27.82 27.54
C SER A 421 62.83 27.27 26.76
N PRO A 422 63.25 27.86 25.60
CA PRO A 422 62.59 28.67 24.54
C PRO A 422 63.00 28.21 23.09
N PHE A 423 62.43 28.78 22.01
CA PHE A 423 63.12 29.29 20.79
C PHE A 423 62.13 29.55 19.62
N GLY A 424 62.16 30.76 19.05
CA GLY A 424 61.68 31.11 17.69
C GLY A 424 62.83 31.80 16.91
N PRO A 425 62.64 32.55 15.79
CA PRO A 425 61.52 32.62 14.83
C PRO A 425 61.97 32.73 13.31
N ARG A 426 60.97 32.79 12.38
CA ARG A 426 60.89 33.46 11.02
C ARG A 426 61.36 32.80 9.68
N LYS A 427 60.34 32.43 8.83
CA LYS A 427 59.91 32.86 7.44
C LYS A 427 60.90 32.87 6.22
N PRO A 428 60.47 32.85 4.91
CA PRO A 428 59.11 33.11 4.33
C PRO A 428 58.60 32.25 3.10
N ARG A 429 57.26 32.34 2.85
CA ARG A 429 56.43 32.37 1.59
C ARG A 429 56.74 31.42 0.39
N ARG A 430 55.80 30.87 -0.41
CA ARG A 430 54.36 31.08 -0.74
C ARG A 430 53.98 29.92 -1.71
N THR A 431 52.80 29.31 -1.65
CA THR A 431 51.69 29.47 -2.63
C THR A 431 50.38 28.87 -2.10
N ALA A 432 49.27 29.38 -2.63
CA ALA A 432 47.96 29.46 -2.02
C ALA A 432 47.09 28.20 -2.10
N SER A 433 46.33 27.93 -1.02
CA SER A 433 45.08 27.16 -1.07
C SER A 433 44.00 27.84 -0.24
N ARG A 434 42.89 28.08 -0.95
CA ARG A 434 41.47 28.25 -0.59
C ARG A 434 41.09 28.47 0.90
N LYS A 435 40.50 29.65 1.15
CA LYS A 435 39.89 30.09 2.42
C LYS A 435 38.61 29.33 2.76
N THR A 436 38.57 28.86 4.00
CA THR A 436 37.40 28.70 4.88
C THR A 436 37.18 30.02 5.65
N GLY A 437 35.93 30.45 5.84
CA GLY A 437 35.51 31.44 6.86
C GLY A 437 34.32 30.84 7.63
N ALA A 438 34.42 30.59 8.94
CA ALA A 438 34.29 31.53 10.07
C ALA A 438 32.83 32.03 10.17
N SER A 439 32.00 31.37 11.00
CA SER A 439 31.74 31.66 12.42
C SER A 439 30.90 32.94 12.62
N GLY A 440 29.60 32.74 12.84
CA GLY A 440 28.63 33.76 13.27
C GLY A 440 27.80 33.22 14.43
N GLU A 441 28.12 33.76 15.61
CA GLU A 441 27.27 34.10 16.76
C GLU A 441 26.23 33.09 17.29
N ALA A 442 26.50 32.65 18.52
CA ALA A 442 25.57 31.98 19.42
C ALA A 442 24.49 32.97 19.89
N GLY A 443 23.27 32.78 19.40
CA GLY A 443 22.05 33.30 20.04
C GLY A 443 21.53 32.27 21.02
N SER A 444 21.50 32.64 22.31
CA SER A 444 20.79 31.91 23.36
C SER A 444 19.29 31.95 23.08
N ASN A 445 18.71 30.82 22.69
CA ASN A 445 17.26 30.63 22.74
C ASN A 445 16.93 29.55 23.77
N GLY A 446 15.89 29.84 24.52
CA GLY A 446 15.51 29.21 25.78
C GLY A 446 15.37 27.69 25.72
N ASP A 447 15.63 27.14 26.89
CA ASP A 447 15.36 25.78 27.32
C ASP A 447 13.84 25.55 27.33
N ASP A 448 13.26 25.29 26.16
CA ASP A 448 11.96 24.63 26.06
C ASP A 448 12.22 23.12 26.08
N GLY A 449 11.72 22.46 27.13
CA GLY A 449 11.83 21.01 27.35
C GLY A 449 11.29 20.20 26.17
N LEU A 450 12.17 19.93 25.19
CA LEU A 450 11.88 19.11 24.03
C LEU A 450 12.07 17.64 24.40
N VAL A 451 10.95 16.93 24.57
CA VAL A 451 10.88 15.48 24.40
C VAL A 451 11.68 15.13 23.14
N ALA A 452 12.73 14.33 23.28
CA ALA A 452 13.59 13.95 22.17
C ALA A 452 12.73 13.39 21.03
N ARG A 453 12.62 14.11 19.91
CA ARG A 453 11.82 13.67 18.75
C ARG A 453 12.31 12.29 18.31
N SER A 454 11.51 11.25 18.55
CA SER A 454 11.81 9.90 18.07
C SER A 454 11.87 9.93 16.54
N ARG A 455 12.85 9.21 15.96
CA ARG A 455 12.99 9.16 14.51
C ARG A 455 11.80 8.39 13.93
N PRO A 456 11.20 8.86 12.83
CA PRO A 456 10.05 8.17 12.24
C PRO A 456 10.47 6.81 11.68
N VAL A 457 9.67 5.79 11.99
CA VAL A 457 9.88 4.39 11.59
C VAL A 457 9.30 4.11 10.20
N GLY A 458 8.35 4.94 9.75
CA GLY A 458 7.65 4.81 8.47
C GLY A 458 6.71 5.97 8.20
N SER A 459 5.92 5.85 7.14
CA SER A 459 4.89 6.82 6.77
C SER A 459 3.64 6.13 6.23
N ILE A 460 2.46 6.63 6.59
CA ILE A 460 1.19 6.21 5.99
C ILE A 460 1.16 6.70 4.54
N ILE A 461 0.81 5.83 3.60
CA ILE A 461 0.73 6.17 2.17
C ILE A 461 -0.71 6.16 1.65
N SER A 462 -1.62 5.47 2.35
CA SER A 462 -3.03 5.35 2.01
C SER A 462 -3.79 4.95 3.26
N ALA A 463 -5.00 5.49 3.48
CA ALA A 463 -5.83 5.14 4.62
C ALA A 463 -7.31 5.32 4.29
N VAL A 464 -8.14 4.41 4.80
CA VAL A 464 -9.60 4.44 4.67
C VAL A 464 -10.18 3.94 6.00
N GLY A 465 -10.99 4.77 6.64
CA GLY A 465 -11.53 4.46 7.97
C GLY A 465 -10.41 4.13 8.96
N ASN A 466 -10.44 2.93 9.55
CA ASN A 466 -9.46 2.45 10.51
C ASN A 466 -8.31 1.63 9.90
N ILE A 467 -8.19 1.51 8.58
CA ILE A 467 -7.11 0.72 7.95
C ILE A 467 -6.28 1.60 7.00
N GLY A 468 -5.11 1.11 6.62
CA GLY A 468 -4.29 1.76 5.61
C GLY A 468 -3.11 0.92 5.14
N LEU A 469 -2.32 1.51 4.24
CA LEU A 469 -1.01 1.01 3.85
C LEU A 469 0.07 1.96 4.37
N ALA A 470 1.16 1.40 4.85
CA ALA A 470 2.31 2.15 5.36
C ALA A 470 3.61 1.65 4.75
N LEU A 471 4.48 2.58 4.32
CA LEU A 471 5.86 2.27 3.97
C LEU A 471 6.71 2.35 5.24
N VAL A 472 7.22 1.22 5.70
CA VAL A 472 7.84 1.11 7.03
C VAL A 472 9.21 0.47 6.97
N ARG A 473 10.08 0.79 7.92
CA ARG A 473 11.33 0.05 8.14
C ARG A 473 11.02 -1.23 8.91
N LEU A 474 11.21 -2.39 8.28
CA LEU A 474 10.84 -3.69 8.84
C LEU A 474 11.48 -3.95 10.21
N GLU A 475 12.76 -3.59 10.37
CA GLU A 475 13.54 -3.78 11.61
C GLU A 475 13.01 -2.98 12.81
N GLN A 476 12.41 -1.81 12.57
CA GLN A 476 11.89 -0.93 13.62
C GLN A 476 10.40 -1.15 13.86
N PHE A 477 9.68 -1.50 12.79
CA PHE A 477 8.25 -1.70 12.81
C PHE A 477 7.86 -3.09 13.37
N GLY A 478 8.71 -4.11 13.17
CA GLY A 478 8.48 -5.46 13.69
C GLY A 478 8.97 -5.70 15.12
N ALA A 479 9.39 -4.67 15.86
CA ALA A 479 9.81 -4.81 17.24
C ALA A 479 8.58 -5.06 18.14
N PRO A 480 8.54 -6.14 18.95
CA PRO A 480 7.35 -6.53 19.72
C PRO A 480 6.84 -5.44 20.66
N ASP A 481 7.76 -4.71 21.29
CA ASP A 481 7.43 -3.69 22.29
C ASP A 481 7.21 -2.29 21.68
N ALA A 482 7.30 -2.16 20.35
CA ALA A 482 7.17 -0.86 19.69
C ALA A 482 5.74 -0.35 19.76
N LYS A 483 5.54 0.73 20.51
CA LYS A 483 4.23 1.39 20.65
C LYS A 483 4.10 2.48 19.60
N LEU A 484 3.75 2.08 18.38
CA LEU A 484 3.71 2.98 17.21
C LEU A 484 2.47 3.87 17.17
N ALA A 485 2.65 5.11 16.71
CA ALA A 485 1.56 6.05 16.49
C ALA A 485 1.85 7.01 15.32
N VAL A 486 0.79 7.54 14.71
CA VAL A 486 0.85 8.67 13.79
C VAL A 486 0.27 9.91 14.48
N SER A 487 0.95 11.04 14.33
CA SER A 487 0.48 12.32 14.86
C SER A 487 -0.45 13.00 13.86
N VAL A 488 -1.62 13.42 14.32
CA VAL A 488 -2.58 14.25 13.59
C VAL A 488 -2.72 15.57 14.33
N LEU A 489 -2.71 16.68 13.61
CA LEU A 489 -3.01 17.97 14.23
C LEU A 489 -4.51 18.15 14.29
N ASP A 490 -5.02 18.50 15.47
CA ASP A 490 -6.40 18.95 15.61
C ASP A 490 -6.59 20.24 14.78
N PRO A 491 -7.58 20.29 13.86
CA PRO A 491 -7.77 21.44 13.00
C PRO A 491 -8.21 22.71 13.76
N VAL A 492 -8.76 22.56 14.98
CA VAL A 492 -9.25 23.66 15.82
C VAL A 492 -8.24 24.04 16.89
N THR A 493 -7.75 23.06 17.66
CA THR A 493 -6.83 23.33 18.78
C THR A 493 -5.37 23.41 18.35
N HIS A 494 -5.04 22.94 17.14
CA HIS A 494 -3.67 22.73 16.66
C HIS A 494 -2.82 21.81 17.55
N GLU A 495 -3.44 21.09 18.49
CA GLU A 495 -2.75 20.12 19.35
C GLU A 495 -2.52 18.81 18.60
N ALA A 496 -1.40 18.16 18.88
CA ALA A 496 -1.07 16.85 18.34
C ALA A 496 -1.90 15.76 19.04
N ARG A 497 -2.73 15.07 18.26
CA ARG A 497 -3.40 13.83 18.65
C ARG A 497 -2.63 12.65 18.09
N TYR A 498 -2.35 11.66 18.93
CA TYR A 498 -1.68 10.42 18.51
C TYR A 498 -2.70 9.32 18.27
N ILE A 499 -2.69 8.77 17.07
CA ILE A 499 -3.49 7.59 16.69
C ILE A 499 -2.55 6.39 16.67
N ARG A 500 -2.88 5.33 17.41
CA ARG A 500 -2.04 4.12 17.44
C ARG A 500 -2.10 3.40 16.10
N VAL A 501 -0.98 2.77 15.75
CA VAL A 501 -0.83 2.04 14.48
C VAL A 501 -0.28 0.66 14.76
N ARG A 502 -0.94 -0.38 14.28
CA ARG A 502 -0.42 -1.76 14.24
C ARG A 502 -0.30 -2.18 12.79
N GLY A 503 0.79 -2.82 12.40
CA GLY A 503 0.94 -3.35 11.05
C GLY A 503 1.01 -4.86 11.03
N PHE A 504 0.69 -5.41 9.87
CA PHE A 504 0.48 -6.84 9.68
C PHE A 504 1.28 -7.30 8.46
N GLN A 505 1.91 -8.46 8.59
CA GLN A 505 2.51 -9.12 7.44
C GLN A 505 1.39 -9.79 6.63
N PRO A 506 1.26 -9.51 5.33
CA PRO A 506 0.30 -10.23 4.49
C PRO A 506 0.57 -11.74 4.47
N PHE A 507 -0.50 -12.54 4.49
CA PHE A 507 -0.39 -14.01 4.59
C PHE A 507 0.35 -14.67 3.42
N TRP A 508 0.37 -14.01 2.25
CA TRP A 508 1.00 -14.49 1.02
C TRP A 508 2.46 -14.06 0.88
N TRP A 509 3.00 -13.29 1.83
CA TRP A 509 4.44 -13.03 1.85
C TRP A 509 5.20 -14.36 2.04
N PRO A 510 6.40 -14.50 1.44
CA PRO A 510 7.25 -15.65 1.67
C PRO A 510 7.47 -15.89 3.17
N GLN A 511 7.41 -17.16 3.59
CA GLN A 511 7.84 -17.53 4.93
C GLN A 511 9.37 -17.45 4.97
N GLU A 512 9.90 -16.49 5.73
CA GLU A 512 11.34 -16.33 5.96
C GLU A 512 11.89 -17.27 7.04
#